data_AF-A0A1R3UJU2-F1
#
_entry.id   AF-A0A1R3UJU2-F1
#
_cell.length_a   1.000
_cell.length_b   1.000
_cell.length_c   1.000
_cell.angle_alpha   90.00
_cell.angle_beta   90.00
_cell.angle_gamma   90.00
#
_symmetry.space_group_name_H-M   'P 1'
#
loop_
_entity.id
_entity.type
_entity.pdbx_description
1 polymer ?
#
loop_
_entity_poly.entity_id
_entity_poly.type
_entity_poly.pdbx_seq_one_letter_code
_entity_poly.pdbx_strand_id
1 'polypeptide(L)'
;MTQEKRPGALRNALTWFGAGLVTGALLWLIVVASLYGGGAFSGSFWWVVSALAGVLALVLVVKRRDDTGYVLRMIPLAVVGSSVAVLTFPRDSFEATTRDAWAFSPSPTEVHLWVATCAIGLGCALLLFCLRRPDPRPLLRSLPFAGTGALTVALTGTLVGTVLLPWVPHQVADDLADPAPIPANITRVGWEWRPPMGAEVTDVFPGSHGPLILLRDGAVALDGTDGAELWSYRHPYDPVDDVWVHEENVHVRHQVGTDDSGEDLFEIVALDSTTGEVLDEDSDAVQPLGGGVWEHGRELLAEALDLPEGCEVSQHLVQDQLLIGALRCPEDPDTATIVAVDPRPNTEVWRTEWDAPPETNGPRPMETPTAWEGRPIVVDDGPEGRTIVLDPATGEELVTLPEGTETDDFHGVVHADSQGSVVAFDTGQLEYILYRSDASGEITDTTVLTETFLGYQIGSERMAVLDDALVIAETNGVDEDYPEVTVQVAPFGETTGWGEGIVFREDRMIGTASSKATLTPTPGALIFLSEDEQSQLLEGLVP
;
A
#
# COMPACT_ATOMS: atom_id res chain seq x y z
N MET A 1 -41.12 28.09 -51.88
CA MET A 1 -41.90 27.12 -51.08
C MET A 1 -41.09 26.82 -49.83
N THR A 2 -41.13 27.73 -48.87
CA THR A 2 -40.39 27.64 -47.60
C THR A 2 -41.10 26.65 -46.70
N GLN A 3 -40.44 25.55 -46.42
CA GLN A 3 -40.92 24.47 -45.56
C GLN A 3 -41.09 25.04 -44.14
N GLU A 4 -42.32 25.40 -43.77
CA GLU A 4 -42.68 25.84 -42.43
C GLU A 4 -42.37 24.69 -41.46
N LYS A 5 -41.17 24.73 -40.85
CA LYS A 5 -40.68 23.73 -39.90
C LYS A 5 -41.68 23.64 -38.75
N ARG A 6 -42.47 22.56 -38.71
CA ARG A 6 -43.48 22.32 -37.67
C ARG A 6 -42.80 22.26 -36.29
N PRO A 7 -42.99 23.27 -35.40
CA PRO A 7 -42.35 23.30 -34.08
C PRO A 7 -42.81 22.17 -33.14
N GLY A 8 -43.82 21.39 -33.54
CA GLY A 8 -44.30 20.21 -32.80
C GLY A 8 -43.40 18.98 -32.90
N ALA A 9 -42.63 18.81 -33.98
CA ALA A 9 -41.84 17.59 -34.18
C ALA A 9 -40.67 17.50 -33.19
N LEU A 10 -39.92 18.59 -33.01
CA LEU A 10 -38.80 18.66 -32.05
C LEU A 10 -39.26 18.43 -30.62
N ARG A 11 -40.37 19.05 -30.21
CA ARG A 11 -40.92 18.88 -28.85
C ARG A 11 -41.37 17.45 -28.58
N ASN A 12 -42.00 16.80 -29.57
CA ASN A 12 -42.38 15.40 -29.44
C ASN A 12 -41.14 14.51 -29.31
N ALA A 13 -40.11 14.73 -30.14
CA ALA A 13 -38.83 14.02 -30.04
C ALA A 13 -38.18 14.17 -28.66
N LEU A 14 -38.11 15.40 -28.12
CA LEU A 14 -37.57 15.67 -26.78
C LEU A 14 -38.38 15.02 -25.66
N THR A 15 -39.72 14.96 -25.79
CA THR A 15 -40.57 14.27 -24.80
C THR A 15 -40.28 12.78 -24.76
N TRP A 16 -40.20 12.14 -25.93
CA TRP A 16 -39.92 10.71 -26.02
C TRP A 16 -38.47 10.38 -25.65
N PHE A 17 -37.53 11.25 -25.97
CA PHE A 17 -36.14 11.13 -25.49
C PHE A 17 -36.07 11.23 -23.96
N GLY A 18 -36.76 12.18 -23.34
CA GLY A 18 -36.84 12.31 -21.88
C GLY A 18 -37.47 11.08 -21.21
N ALA A 19 -38.55 10.54 -21.77
CA ALA A 19 -39.12 9.26 -21.31
C ALA A 19 -38.13 8.09 -21.48
N GLY A 20 -37.38 8.10 -22.57
CA GLY A 20 -36.29 7.15 -22.85
C GLY A 20 -35.18 7.19 -21.82
N LEU A 21 -34.71 8.39 -21.43
CA LEU A 21 -33.72 8.58 -20.37
C LEU A 21 -34.18 8.00 -19.04
N VAL A 22 -35.40 8.33 -18.60
CA VAL A 22 -35.95 7.80 -17.33
C VAL A 22 -36.06 6.28 -17.37
N THR A 23 -36.56 5.73 -18.48
CA THR A 23 -36.71 4.27 -18.63
C THR A 23 -35.34 3.59 -18.66
N GLY A 24 -34.39 4.13 -19.41
CA GLY A 24 -33.01 3.64 -19.48
C GLY A 24 -32.32 3.68 -18.13
N ALA A 25 -32.49 4.76 -17.36
CA ALA A 25 -31.95 4.89 -16.02
C ALA A 25 -32.52 3.84 -15.06
N LEU A 26 -33.83 3.61 -15.06
CA LEU A 26 -34.44 2.57 -14.22
C LEU A 26 -33.95 1.16 -14.59
N LEU A 27 -33.77 0.88 -15.88
CA LEU A 27 -33.17 -0.39 -16.32
C LEU A 27 -31.70 -0.49 -15.92
N TRP A 28 -30.95 0.61 -16.03
CA TRP A 28 -29.54 0.67 -15.61
C TRP A 28 -29.40 0.40 -14.11
N LEU A 29 -30.28 0.95 -13.27
CA LEU A 29 -30.29 0.65 -11.83
C LEU A 29 -30.46 -0.85 -11.55
N ILE A 30 -31.29 -1.56 -12.33
CA ILE A 30 -31.46 -3.01 -12.21
C ILE A 30 -30.18 -3.75 -12.60
N VAL A 31 -29.53 -3.32 -13.69
CA VAL A 31 -28.25 -3.90 -14.15
C VAL A 31 -27.18 -3.72 -13.09
N VAL A 32 -27.01 -2.50 -12.56
CA VAL A 32 -26.04 -2.18 -11.50
C VAL A 32 -26.30 -3.02 -10.26
N ALA A 33 -27.54 -3.08 -9.78
CA ALA A 33 -27.90 -3.90 -8.62
C ALA A 33 -27.68 -5.42 -8.84
N SER A 34 -27.73 -5.88 -10.09
CA SER A 34 -27.47 -7.30 -10.41
C SER A 34 -25.97 -7.60 -10.53
N LEU A 35 -25.17 -6.64 -11.01
CA LEU A 35 -23.74 -6.81 -11.22
C LEU A 35 -22.93 -6.70 -9.93
N TYR A 36 -23.26 -5.75 -9.05
CA TYR A 36 -22.42 -5.43 -7.90
C TYR A 36 -22.85 -6.11 -6.59
N GLY A 37 -23.81 -7.03 -6.62
CA GLY A 37 -24.18 -7.89 -5.47
C GLY A 37 -24.82 -7.20 -4.26
N GLY A 38 -24.59 -5.89 -4.07
CA GLY A 38 -25.25 -5.07 -3.07
C GLY A 38 -26.72 -4.94 -3.41
N GLY A 39 -27.59 -5.46 -2.54
CA GLY A 39 -29.02 -5.25 -2.66
C GLY A 39 -29.30 -3.75 -2.89
N ALA A 40 -30.33 -3.40 -3.67
CA ALA A 40 -30.67 -2.01 -4.02
C ALA A 40 -30.90 -1.04 -2.82
N PHE A 41 -30.68 -1.53 -1.60
CA PHE A 41 -30.85 -0.87 -0.31
C PHE A 41 -29.54 -0.67 0.47
N SER A 42 -28.39 -1.22 0.05
CA SER A 42 -27.10 -0.98 0.74
C SER A 42 -26.54 0.43 0.49
N GLY A 43 -27.08 1.15 -0.49
CA GLY A 43 -26.71 2.54 -0.79
C GLY A 43 -27.61 3.58 -0.11
N SER A 44 -27.21 4.85 -0.26
CA SER A 44 -27.97 5.99 0.25
C SER A 44 -29.46 5.94 -0.16
N PHE A 45 -30.36 6.13 0.81
CA PHE A 45 -31.84 6.16 0.62
C PHE A 45 -32.28 7.08 -0.53
N TRP A 46 -31.46 8.07 -0.89
CA TRP A 46 -31.70 9.02 -1.97
C TRP A 46 -31.87 8.38 -3.36
N TRP A 47 -31.25 7.23 -3.67
CA TRP A 47 -31.42 6.56 -4.97
C TRP A 47 -32.82 5.99 -5.14
N VAL A 48 -33.38 5.46 -4.05
CA VAL A 48 -34.75 4.97 -4.00
C VAL A 48 -35.73 6.12 -4.27
N VAL A 49 -35.48 7.30 -3.68
CA VAL A 49 -36.27 8.51 -3.94
C VAL A 49 -36.22 8.90 -5.42
N SER A 50 -35.03 8.85 -6.04
CA SER A 50 -34.85 9.13 -7.46
C SER A 50 -35.59 8.13 -8.36
N ALA A 51 -35.45 6.82 -8.09
CA ALA A 51 -36.13 5.76 -8.81
C ALA A 51 -37.66 5.89 -8.71
N LEU A 52 -38.19 6.14 -7.51
CA LEU A 52 -39.61 6.39 -7.29
C LEU A 52 -40.10 7.62 -8.06
N ALA A 53 -39.31 8.70 -8.09
CA ALA A 53 -39.62 9.88 -8.88
C ALA A 53 -39.67 9.57 -10.38
N GLY A 54 -38.73 8.77 -10.90
CA GLY A 54 -38.72 8.29 -12.28
C GLY A 54 -39.95 7.43 -12.63
N VAL A 55 -40.30 6.46 -11.78
CA VAL A 55 -41.51 5.65 -11.96
C VAL A 55 -42.77 6.51 -11.96
N LEU A 56 -42.89 7.46 -11.02
CA LEU A 56 -44.04 8.35 -10.95
C LEU A 56 -44.13 9.25 -12.20
N ALA A 57 -43.00 9.76 -12.69
CA ALA A 57 -42.95 10.54 -13.93
C ALA A 57 -43.46 9.73 -15.13
N LEU A 58 -43.02 8.48 -15.29
CA LEU A 58 -43.49 7.60 -16.37
C LEU A 58 -45.00 7.32 -16.25
N VAL A 59 -45.50 7.05 -15.03
CA VAL A 59 -46.94 6.85 -14.79
C VAL A 59 -47.75 8.10 -15.16
N LEU A 60 -47.25 9.29 -14.83
CA LEU A 60 -47.89 10.56 -15.19
C LEU A 60 -47.91 10.79 -16.71
N VAL A 61 -46.84 10.40 -17.42
CA VAL A 61 -46.79 10.45 -18.89
C VAL A 61 -47.84 9.52 -19.51
N VAL A 62 -48.00 8.30 -18.99
CA VAL A 62 -48.99 7.32 -19.47
C VAL A 62 -50.43 7.77 -19.14
N LYS A 63 -50.67 8.29 -17.93
CA LYS A 63 -52.00 8.72 -17.46
C LYS A 63 -52.45 10.09 -17.98
N ARG A 64 -51.68 10.77 -18.83
CA ARG A 64 -51.86 12.17 -19.28
C ARG A 64 -53.10 12.43 -20.15
N ARG A 65 -54.25 11.78 -19.89
CA ARG A 65 -55.40 11.78 -20.78
C ARG A 65 -56.16 13.11 -20.84
N ASP A 66 -56.24 13.93 -19.77
CA ASP A 66 -56.84 15.28 -19.84
C ASP A 66 -56.45 16.26 -18.70
N ASP A 67 -55.42 15.97 -17.91
CA ASP A 67 -55.21 16.67 -16.62
C ASP A 67 -54.36 17.96 -16.73
N THR A 68 -54.99 19.12 -16.50
CA THR A 68 -54.32 20.43 -16.32
C THR A 68 -53.33 20.43 -15.15
N GLY A 69 -53.45 19.48 -14.21
CA GLY A 69 -52.53 19.30 -13.09
C GLY A 69 -51.18 18.65 -13.45
N TYR A 70 -50.94 18.21 -14.68
CA TYR A 70 -49.69 17.53 -15.08
C TYR A 70 -48.43 18.35 -14.75
N VAL A 71 -48.42 19.64 -15.12
CA VAL A 71 -47.26 20.52 -14.92
C VAL A 71 -46.97 20.69 -13.44
N LEU A 72 -48.03 20.95 -12.65
CA LEU A 72 -47.92 21.13 -11.20
C LEU A 72 -47.37 19.87 -10.50
N ARG A 73 -47.70 18.67 -11.00
CA ARG A 73 -47.17 17.40 -10.48
C ARG A 73 -45.76 17.06 -10.97
N MET A 74 -45.37 17.53 -12.16
CA MET A 74 -44.02 17.27 -12.71
C MET A 74 -42.94 18.19 -12.15
N ILE A 75 -43.27 19.43 -11.77
CA ILE A 75 -42.33 20.37 -11.13
C ILE A 75 -41.61 19.74 -9.93
N PRO A 76 -42.31 19.20 -8.90
CA PRO A 76 -41.63 18.61 -7.75
C PRO A 76 -40.77 17.41 -8.14
N LEU A 77 -41.17 16.60 -9.13
CA LEU A 77 -40.36 15.46 -9.59
C LEU A 77 -39.07 15.89 -10.28
N ALA A 78 -39.12 16.92 -11.12
CA ALA A 78 -37.93 17.47 -11.76
C ALA A 78 -36.99 18.13 -10.74
N VAL A 79 -37.55 18.87 -9.78
CA VAL A 79 -36.77 19.49 -8.69
C VAL A 79 -36.13 18.42 -7.82
N VAL A 80 -36.89 17.44 -7.33
CA VAL A 80 -36.37 16.36 -6.49
C VAL A 80 -35.30 15.57 -7.23
N GLY A 81 -35.54 15.13 -8.47
CA GLY A 81 -34.55 14.38 -9.25
C GLY A 81 -33.25 15.15 -9.45
N SER A 82 -33.33 16.46 -9.73
CA SER A 82 -32.14 17.30 -9.93
C SER A 82 -31.43 17.61 -8.60
N SER A 83 -32.17 17.88 -7.53
CA SER A 83 -31.61 18.15 -6.20
C SER A 83 -30.93 16.92 -5.64
N VAL A 84 -31.51 15.73 -5.82
CA VAL A 84 -30.86 14.47 -5.43
C VAL A 84 -29.55 14.34 -6.19
N ALA A 85 -29.54 14.45 -7.53
CA ALA A 85 -28.30 14.36 -8.33
C ALA A 85 -27.17 15.29 -7.84
N VAL A 86 -27.50 16.49 -7.35
CA VAL A 86 -26.50 17.44 -6.83
C VAL A 86 -26.06 17.09 -5.41
N LEU A 87 -27.00 16.77 -4.52
CA LEU A 87 -26.71 16.47 -3.12
C LEU A 87 -25.95 15.17 -2.95
N THR A 88 -26.00 14.33 -3.97
CA THR A 88 -25.47 12.99 -3.94
C THR A 88 -24.43 12.71 -5.01
N PHE A 89 -23.84 13.79 -5.48
CA PHE A 89 -22.62 13.72 -6.24
C PHE A 89 -21.57 12.98 -5.38
N PRO A 90 -21.03 11.83 -5.85
CA PRO A 90 -20.10 11.03 -5.07
C PRO A 90 -18.74 11.72 -5.09
N ARG A 91 -18.56 12.69 -4.19
CA ARG A 91 -17.37 13.56 -4.15
C ARG A 91 -16.08 12.76 -4.00
N ASP A 92 -16.18 11.65 -3.29
CA ASP A 92 -15.04 10.80 -2.97
C ASP A 92 -14.68 9.86 -4.14
N SER A 93 -15.57 9.73 -5.14
CA SER A 93 -15.34 8.94 -6.34
C SER A 93 -14.81 9.73 -7.54
N PHE A 94 -14.49 11.01 -7.37
CA PHE A 94 -13.83 11.80 -8.42
C PHE A 94 -12.60 12.52 -7.85
N GLU A 95 -11.42 12.22 -8.40
CA GLU A 95 -10.13 12.83 -8.04
C GLU A 95 -10.20 14.37 -8.04
N ALA A 96 -10.90 14.95 -9.02
CA ALA A 96 -11.07 16.40 -9.12
C ALA A 96 -11.86 17.04 -7.96
N THR A 97 -12.51 16.25 -7.11
CA THR A 97 -13.34 16.75 -5.99
C THR A 97 -12.91 16.26 -4.62
N THR A 98 -11.95 15.34 -4.54
CA THR A 98 -11.32 14.97 -3.26
C THR A 98 -10.37 16.08 -2.82
N ARG A 99 -10.14 16.19 -1.51
CA ARG A 99 -9.18 17.17 -0.97
C ARG A 99 -7.75 16.69 -1.11
N ASP A 100 -7.58 15.37 -1.01
CA ASP A 100 -6.32 14.67 -1.00
C ASP A 100 -6.43 13.47 -1.95
N ALA A 101 -5.32 13.08 -2.59
CA ALA A 101 -5.28 11.92 -3.50
C ALA A 101 -5.75 10.63 -2.79
N TRP A 102 -5.51 10.53 -1.48
CA TRP A 102 -5.85 9.38 -0.63
C TRP A 102 -7.29 9.34 -0.14
N ALA A 103 -8.04 10.44 -0.23
CA ALA A 103 -9.47 10.45 0.10
C ALA A 103 -10.34 9.94 -1.05
N PHE A 104 -9.70 9.51 -2.14
CA PHE A 104 -10.35 8.98 -3.32
C PHE A 104 -10.75 7.52 -3.11
N SER A 105 -12.06 7.29 -2.99
CA SER A 105 -12.67 5.96 -2.90
C SER A 105 -13.73 5.88 -4.00
N PRO A 106 -13.34 5.48 -5.21
CA PRO A 106 -14.27 5.35 -6.30
C PRO A 106 -15.12 4.11 -6.07
N SER A 107 -16.39 4.33 -5.76
CA SER A 107 -17.39 3.27 -5.73
C SER A 107 -18.03 3.17 -7.11
N PRO A 108 -17.79 2.08 -7.87
CA PRO A 108 -18.44 1.89 -9.17
C PRO A 108 -19.96 1.98 -9.06
N THR A 109 -20.48 1.40 -7.98
CA THR A 109 -21.88 1.42 -7.63
C THR A 109 -22.39 2.86 -7.47
N GLU A 110 -21.76 3.70 -6.64
CA GLU A 110 -22.22 5.08 -6.43
C GLU A 110 -22.16 5.93 -7.70
N VAL A 111 -21.09 5.80 -8.48
CA VAL A 111 -20.94 6.53 -9.74
C VAL A 111 -22.05 6.15 -10.72
N HIS A 112 -22.36 4.86 -10.88
CA HIS A 112 -23.45 4.43 -11.75
C HIS A 112 -24.84 4.84 -11.23
N LEU A 113 -25.06 4.80 -9.91
CA LEU A 113 -26.30 5.27 -9.29
C LEU A 113 -26.49 6.78 -9.46
N TRP A 114 -25.40 7.55 -9.41
CA TRP A 114 -25.38 8.97 -9.71
C TRP A 114 -25.68 9.25 -11.19
N VAL A 115 -25.08 8.52 -12.13
CA VAL A 115 -25.40 8.62 -13.57
C VAL A 115 -26.89 8.36 -13.84
N ALA A 116 -27.46 7.32 -13.23
CA ALA A 116 -28.88 7.02 -13.35
C ALA A 116 -29.75 8.16 -12.76
N THR A 117 -29.36 8.71 -11.61
CA THR A 117 -30.05 9.83 -10.98
C THR A 117 -30.02 11.09 -11.85
N CYS A 118 -28.87 11.42 -12.43
CA CYS A 118 -28.73 12.50 -13.42
C CYS A 118 -29.64 12.31 -14.62
N ALA A 119 -29.70 11.09 -15.17
CA ALA A 119 -30.57 10.76 -16.30
C ALA A 119 -32.07 10.86 -15.94
N ILE A 120 -32.47 10.47 -14.73
CA ILE A 120 -33.85 10.64 -14.22
C ILE A 120 -34.18 12.13 -14.07
N GLY A 121 -33.33 12.91 -13.42
CA GLY A 121 -33.52 14.36 -13.24
C GLY A 121 -33.64 15.09 -14.58
N LEU A 122 -32.72 14.84 -15.50
CA LEU A 122 -32.73 15.41 -16.85
C LEU A 122 -33.95 14.96 -17.66
N GLY A 123 -34.31 13.67 -17.59
CA GLY A 123 -35.49 13.12 -18.23
C GLY A 123 -36.78 13.78 -17.73
N CYS A 124 -36.93 13.93 -16.41
CA CYS A 124 -38.05 14.65 -15.79
C CYS A 124 -38.11 16.12 -16.22
N ALA A 125 -36.97 16.81 -16.30
CA ALA A 125 -36.90 18.18 -16.79
C ALA A 125 -37.35 18.29 -18.25
N LEU A 126 -36.88 17.41 -19.14
CA LEU A 126 -37.30 17.38 -20.54
C LEU A 126 -38.80 17.10 -20.71
N LEU A 127 -39.35 16.20 -19.89
CA LEU A 127 -40.78 15.89 -19.83
C LEU A 127 -41.62 17.09 -19.33
N LEU A 128 -41.06 17.92 -18.44
CA LEU A 128 -41.67 19.15 -17.94
C LEU A 128 -41.64 20.27 -19.00
N PHE A 129 -40.49 20.51 -19.64
CA PHE A 129 -40.32 21.55 -20.67
C PHE A 129 -41.22 21.31 -21.90
N CYS A 130 -41.55 20.06 -22.19
CA CYS A 130 -42.48 19.70 -23.27
C CYS A 130 -43.95 19.74 -22.81
N LEU A 131 -44.44 20.95 -22.53
CA LEU A 131 -45.78 21.22 -21.98
C LEU A 131 -46.96 20.75 -22.85
N ARG A 132 -46.75 20.37 -24.12
CA ARG A 132 -47.80 19.88 -25.02
C ARG A 132 -47.89 18.35 -24.99
N ARG A 133 -49.11 17.82 -25.14
CA ARG A 133 -49.38 16.36 -25.17
C ARG A 133 -48.49 15.72 -26.25
N PRO A 134 -47.64 14.73 -25.92
CA PRO A 134 -47.09 13.85 -26.93
C PRO A 134 -48.28 13.17 -27.59
N ASP A 135 -48.38 13.24 -28.92
CA ASP A 135 -49.39 12.49 -29.64
C ASP A 135 -48.92 11.03 -29.63
N PRO A 136 -49.59 10.10 -28.92
CA PRO A 136 -49.18 8.70 -28.86
C PRO A 136 -49.33 7.99 -30.21
N ARG A 137 -49.86 8.69 -31.23
CA ARG A 137 -50.05 8.15 -32.57
C ARG A 137 -49.23 8.91 -33.61
N PRO A 138 -48.46 8.20 -34.45
CA PRO A 138 -48.16 6.76 -34.42
C PRO A 138 -46.94 6.45 -33.53
N LEU A 139 -47.14 5.62 -32.50
CA LEU A 139 -46.13 5.08 -31.57
C LEU A 139 -44.85 4.60 -32.28
N LEU A 140 -44.99 3.98 -33.46
CA LEU A 140 -43.87 3.50 -34.28
C LEU A 140 -42.88 4.61 -34.69
N ARG A 141 -43.32 5.87 -34.80
CA ARG A 141 -42.43 7.00 -35.13
C ARG A 141 -41.74 7.60 -33.92
N SER A 142 -42.25 7.35 -32.71
CA SER A 142 -41.69 7.90 -31.47
C SER A 142 -40.76 6.95 -30.73
N LEU A 143 -40.94 5.63 -30.92
CA LEU A 143 -40.07 4.59 -30.35
C LEU A 143 -38.56 4.83 -30.60
N PRO A 144 -38.11 5.26 -31.79
CA PRO A 144 -36.69 5.51 -32.00
C PRO A 144 -36.11 6.55 -31.04
N PHE A 145 -36.83 7.64 -30.73
CA PHE A 145 -36.35 8.67 -29.81
C PHE A 145 -36.27 8.19 -28.36
N ALA A 146 -37.23 7.37 -27.93
CA ALA A 146 -37.18 6.73 -26.62
C ALA A 146 -36.03 5.73 -26.53
N GLY A 147 -35.84 4.92 -27.58
CA GLY A 147 -34.70 4.01 -27.70
C GLY A 147 -33.37 4.76 -27.67
N THR A 148 -33.25 5.91 -28.35
CA THR A 148 -32.05 6.75 -28.29
C THR A 148 -31.79 7.23 -26.86
N GLY A 149 -32.81 7.69 -26.13
CA GLY A 149 -32.65 8.11 -24.73
C GLY A 149 -32.16 6.98 -23.83
N ALA A 150 -32.76 5.79 -23.95
CA ALA A 150 -32.33 4.63 -23.16
C ALA A 150 -30.90 4.19 -23.53
N LEU A 151 -30.56 4.17 -24.82
CA LEU A 151 -29.22 3.87 -25.32
C LEU A 151 -28.19 4.88 -24.82
N THR A 152 -28.54 6.18 -24.75
CA THR A 152 -27.65 7.20 -24.16
C THR A 152 -27.29 6.85 -22.73
N VAL A 153 -28.25 6.44 -21.90
CA VAL A 153 -27.95 6.04 -20.52
C VAL A 153 -27.03 4.82 -20.47
N ALA A 154 -27.32 3.79 -21.27
CA ALA A 154 -26.48 2.60 -21.32
C ALA A 154 -25.04 2.91 -21.77
N LEU A 155 -24.87 3.72 -22.82
CA LEU A 155 -23.56 4.12 -23.32
C LEU A 155 -22.81 5.01 -22.34
N THR A 156 -23.48 5.98 -21.71
CA THR A 156 -22.86 6.83 -20.68
C THR A 156 -22.49 6.01 -19.46
N GLY A 157 -23.37 5.14 -18.98
CA GLY A 157 -23.09 4.23 -17.86
C GLY A 157 -21.88 3.34 -18.16
N THR A 158 -21.85 2.71 -19.34
CA THR A 158 -20.72 1.87 -19.77
C THR A 158 -19.43 2.68 -19.89
N LEU A 159 -19.46 3.84 -20.56
CA LEU A 159 -18.28 4.69 -20.76
C LEU A 159 -17.71 5.16 -19.43
N VAL A 160 -18.57 5.60 -18.51
CA VAL A 160 -18.19 6.00 -17.15
C VAL A 160 -17.52 4.83 -16.43
N GLY A 161 -18.10 3.62 -16.50
CA GLY A 161 -17.49 2.42 -15.94
C GLY A 161 -16.11 2.10 -16.52
N THR A 162 -15.93 2.25 -17.84
CA THR A 162 -14.67 1.90 -18.49
C THR A 162 -13.58 2.97 -18.42
N VAL A 163 -13.94 4.25 -18.33
CA VAL A 163 -13.00 5.38 -18.44
C VAL A 163 -12.67 6.00 -17.09
N LEU A 164 -13.64 6.07 -16.18
CA LEU A 164 -13.45 6.71 -14.88
C LEU A 164 -13.09 5.72 -13.78
N LEU A 165 -13.32 4.44 -14.04
CA LEU A 165 -12.95 3.34 -13.15
C LEU A 165 -12.07 2.38 -13.96
N PRO A 166 -10.90 2.83 -14.48
CA PRO A 166 -10.01 1.95 -15.22
C PRO A 166 -9.60 0.81 -14.30
N TRP A 167 -10.25 -0.33 -14.50
CA TRP A 167 -9.85 -1.58 -13.91
C TRP A 167 -8.39 -1.78 -14.28
N VAL A 168 -7.49 -1.73 -13.29
CA VAL A 168 -6.09 -2.06 -13.53
C VAL A 168 -6.09 -3.56 -13.74
N PRO A 169 -5.84 -4.04 -14.96
CA PRO A 169 -5.83 -5.47 -15.18
C PRO A 169 -4.66 -6.03 -14.39
N HIS A 170 -4.96 -7.06 -13.58
CA HIS A 170 -3.93 -7.92 -13.02
C HIS A 170 -3.04 -8.40 -14.16
N GLN A 171 -1.77 -8.04 -14.11
CA GLN A 171 -0.75 -8.46 -15.04
C GLN A 171 0.06 -9.56 -14.37
N VAL A 172 0.15 -10.72 -15.02
CA VAL A 172 1.00 -11.85 -14.64
C VAL A 172 2.23 -11.84 -15.55
N ALA A 173 3.39 -12.19 -15.00
CA ALA A 173 4.61 -12.31 -15.78
C ALA A 173 4.61 -13.61 -16.61
N ASP A 174 4.88 -13.49 -17.91
CA ASP A 174 5.08 -14.63 -18.82
C ASP A 174 6.58 -14.85 -19.06
N ASP A 175 7.05 -16.10 -18.99
CA ASP A 175 8.40 -16.53 -19.39
C ASP A 175 9.55 -15.61 -18.88
N LEU A 176 9.75 -15.61 -17.56
CA LEU A 176 10.87 -14.89 -16.92
C LEU A 176 12.23 -15.47 -17.34
N ALA A 177 13.18 -14.59 -17.62
CA ALA A 177 14.57 -14.96 -17.88
C ALA A 177 15.28 -15.38 -16.58
N ASP A 178 16.48 -15.96 -16.66
CA ASP A 178 17.27 -16.20 -15.45
C ASP A 178 17.56 -14.88 -14.71
N PRO A 179 17.44 -14.84 -13.37
CA PRO A 179 17.60 -13.61 -12.62
C PRO A 179 19.04 -13.09 -12.69
N ALA A 180 19.18 -11.77 -12.75
CA ALA A 180 20.49 -11.12 -12.69
C ALA A 180 21.12 -11.29 -11.29
N PRO A 181 22.45 -11.31 -11.17
CA PRO A 181 23.07 -11.29 -9.85
C PRO A 181 22.77 -9.96 -9.13
N ILE A 182 22.78 -9.99 -7.79
CA ILE A 182 22.83 -8.75 -7.00
C ILE A 182 24.13 -8.01 -7.37
N PRO A 183 24.10 -6.68 -7.60
CA PRO A 183 25.32 -5.94 -7.91
C PRO A 183 26.35 -6.02 -6.78
N ALA A 184 27.59 -6.38 -7.11
CA ALA A 184 28.70 -6.36 -6.16
C ALA A 184 29.11 -4.92 -5.78
N ASN A 185 28.87 -3.97 -6.69
CA ASN A 185 29.12 -2.54 -6.51
C ASN A 185 28.10 -1.70 -7.26
N ILE A 186 28.15 -0.38 -7.06
CA ILE A 186 27.22 0.57 -7.66
C ILE A 186 28.01 1.73 -8.24
N THR A 187 27.68 2.16 -9.47
CA THR A 187 28.31 3.34 -10.07
C THR A 187 27.37 4.37 -10.67
N ARG A 188 26.11 4.02 -10.93
CA ARG A 188 25.12 4.94 -11.48
C ARG A 188 23.68 4.58 -11.10
N VAL A 189 22.77 5.55 -11.23
CA VAL A 189 21.33 5.28 -11.33
C VAL A 189 21.07 4.69 -12.73
N GLY A 190 20.56 3.47 -12.77
CA GLY A 190 20.23 2.74 -14.01
C GLY A 190 18.84 3.09 -14.53
N TRP A 191 17.88 3.20 -13.61
CA TRP A 191 16.47 3.46 -13.91
C TRP A 191 15.78 4.15 -12.72
N GLU A 192 14.67 4.82 -13.01
CA GLU A 192 13.77 5.43 -12.03
C GLU A 192 12.38 4.84 -12.23
N TRP A 193 11.66 4.55 -11.15
CA TRP A 193 10.28 4.08 -11.17
C TRP A 193 9.43 4.85 -10.16
N ARG A 194 8.20 5.16 -10.54
CA ARG A 194 7.23 5.84 -9.67
C ARG A 194 5.95 5.02 -9.58
N PRO A 195 5.37 4.87 -8.38
CA PRO A 195 4.09 4.22 -8.21
C PRO A 195 3.04 4.83 -9.14
N PRO A 196 2.34 4.03 -9.96
CA PRO A 196 1.33 4.55 -10.86
C PRO A 196 0.17 5.11 -10.02
N MET A 197 -0.38 6.25 -10.44
CA MET A 197 -1.43 6.97 -9.71
C MET A 197 -0.99 7.51 -8.34
N GLY A 198 0.33 7.61 -8.11
CA GLY A 198 0.88 8.16 -6.87
C GLY A 198 0.63 7.27 -5.64
N ALA A 199 0.45 5.95 -5.85
CA ALA A 199 0.28 4.98 -4.77
C ALA A 199 1.46 5.00 -3.77
N GLU A 200 1.18 4.67 -2.51
CA GLU A 200 2.16 4.75 -1.43
C GLU A 200 2.82 3.38 -1.35
N VAL A 201 4.13 3.38 -1.53
CA VAL A 201 5.02 2.26 -1.24
C VAL A 201 5.05 2.09 0.28
N THR A 202 4.53 0.95 0.72
CA THR A 202 4.56 0.55 2.13
C THR A 202 5.87 -0.11 2.47
N ASP A 203 6.40 -0.95 1.57
CA ASP A 203 7.65 -1.67 1.75
C ASP A 203 8.29 -2.10 0.40
N VAL A 204 9.57 -2.45 0.43
CA VAL A 204 10.32 -2.99 -0.72
C VAL A 204 11.06 -4.24 -0.28
N PHE A 205 10.72 -5.37 -0.88
CA PHE A 205 11.34 -6.66 -0.61
C PHE A 205 12.29 -7.08 -1.75
N PRO A 206 13.33 -7.87 -1.44
CA PRO A 206 14.08 -8.58 -2.47
C PRO A 206 13.20 -9.64 -3.14
N GLY A 207 12.86 -9.42 -4.41
CA GLY A 207 12.19 -10.40 -5.26
C GLY A 207 13.18 -11.25 -6.05
N SER A 208 12.68 -12.27 -6.74
CA SER A 208 13.54 -13.22 -7.47
C SER A 208 14.25 -12.61 -8.69
N HIS A 209 13.70 -11.58 -9.32
CA HIS A 209 14.24 -10.94 -10.54
C HIS A 209 14.50 -9.43 -10.39
N GLY A 210 14.34 -8.89 -9.19
CA GLY A 210 14.40 -7.45 -8.90
C GLY A 210 13.57 -7.12 -7.65
N PRO A 211 13.17 -5.86 -7.43
CA PRO A 211 12.35 -5.51 -6.29
C PRO A 211 10.92 -6.01 -6.42
N LEU A 212 10.40 -6.45 -5.27
CA LEU A 212 9.00 -6.64 -5.01
C LEU A 212 8.50 -5.46 -4.17
N ILE A 213 7.64 -4.64 -4.76
CA ILE A 213 7.16 -3.39 -4.19
C ILE A 213 5.76 -3.63 -3.62
N LEU A 214 5.62 -3.43 -2.32
CA LEU A 214 4.31 -3.45 -1.68
C LEU A 214 3.75 -2.04 -1.71
N LEU A 215 2.54 -1.92 -2.25
CA LEU A 215 1.80 -0.69 -2.34
C LEU A 215 0.62 -0.77 -1.40
N ARG A 216 0.16 0.39 -0.94
CA ARG A 216 -1.09 0.49 -0.18
C ARG A 216 -2.31 -0.06 -0.93
N ASP A 217 -2.24 -0.17 -2.26
CA ASP A 217 -3.31 -0.70 -3.10
C ASP A 217 -2.99 -2.04 -3.78
N GLY A 218 -1.93 -2.73 -3.37
CA GLY A 218 -1.56 -4.04 -3.94
C GLY A 218 -0.05 -4.25 -4.02
N ALA A 219 0.43 -4.95 -5.04
CA ALA A 219 1.85 -5.23 -5.21
C ALA A 219 2.29 -5.18 -6.67
N VAL A 220 3.58 -4.89 -6.87
CA VAL A 220 4.23 -4.81 -8.18
C VAL A 220 5.62 -5.42 -8.09
N ALA A 221 6.00 -6.26 -9.05
CA ALA A 221 7.39 -6.68 -9.20
C ALA A 221 8.03 -6.03 -10.42
N LEU A 222 9.26 -5.56 -10.26
CA LEU A 222 10.06 -4.98 -11.34
C LEU A 222 11.26 -5.85 -11.68
N ASP A 223 11.72 -5.79 -12.94
CA ASP A 223 13.03 -6.29 -13.35
C ASP A 223 14.11 -5.36 -12.77
N GLY A 224 15.02 -5.90 -11.96
CA GLY A 224 16.07 -5.10 -11.33
C GLY A 224 17.06 -4.51 -12.34
N THR A 225 17.16 -5.06 -13.55
CA THR A 225 18.10 -4.61 -14.57
C THR A 225 17.69 -3.28 -15.21
N ASP A 226 16.39 -3.10 -15.49
CA ASP A 226 15.89 -1.95 -16.25
C ASP A 226 14.64 -1.26 -15.66
N GLY A 227 14.11 -1.77 -14.55
CA GLY A 227 12.95 -1.22 -13.85
C GLY A 227 11.62 -1.49 -14.55
N ALA A 228 11.59 -2.36 -15.57
CA ALA A 228 10.35 -2.73 -16.24
C ALA A 228 9.44 -3.53 -15.32
N GLU A 229 8.14 -3.25 -15.36
CA GLU A 229 7.14 -4.01 -14.61
C GLU A 229 7.01 -5.43 -15.17
N LEU A 230 7.26 -6.42 -14.33
CA LEU A 230 7.12 -7.84 -14.66
C LEU A 230 5.66 -8.28 -14.47
N TRP A 231 5.12 -8.00 -13.29
CA TRP A 231 3.74 -8.30 -12.93
C TRP A 231 3.21 -7.23 -11.96
N SER A 232 1.88 -7.06 -11.93
CA SER A 232 1.21 -6.19 -10.96
C SER A 232 -0.17 -6.70 -10.60
N TYR A 233 -0.47 -6.68 -9.31
CA TYR A 233 -1.79 -6.97 -8.77
C TYR A 233 -2.24 -5.78 -7.94
N ARG A 234 -3.20 -5.00 -8.43
CA ARG A 234 -3.59 -3.72 -7.82
C ARG A 234 -5.09 -3.50 -7.80
N HIS A 235 -5.54 -2.92 -6.70
CA HIS A 235 -6.89 -2.48 -6.42
C HIS A 235 -6.90 -1.00 -6.06
N PRO A 236 -6.59 -0.08 -6.99
CA PRO A 236 -6.53 1.36 -6.67
C PRO A 236 -7.88 1.94 -6.19
N TYR A 237 -8.96 1.18 -6.34
CA TYR A 237 -10.34 1.57 -6.16
C TYR A 237 -11.08 0.81 -5.08
N ASP A 238 -10.51 -0.31 -4.63
CA ASP A 238 -11.04 -1.07 -3.51
C ASP A 238 -10.18 -0.78 -2.28
N PRO A 239 -10.76 -0.63 -1.09
CA PRO A 239 -9.99 -0.48 0.14
C PRO A 239 -9.12 -1.73 0.36
N VAL A 240 -7.82 -1.61 0.09
CA VAL A 240 -6.82 -2.58 0.52
C VAL A 240 -6.46 -2.22 1.96
N ASP A 241 -6.67 -3.18 2.85
CA ASP A 241 -6.35 -3.04 4.27
C ASP A 241 -4.86 -3.22 4.50
N ASP A 242 -4.27 -4.24 3.86
CA ASP A 242 -2.88 -4.62 4.07
C ASP A 242 -2.30 -5.42 2.90
N VAL A 243 -0.98 -5.34 2.75
CA VAL A 243 -0.20 -6.10 1.77
C VAL A 243 1.10 -6.56 2.43
N TRP A 244 1.39 -7.86 2.35
CA TRP A 244 2.59 -8.43 2.98
C TRP A 244 3.16 -9.62 2.22
N VAL A 245 4.39 -9.99 2.55
CA VAL A 245 5.06 -11.19 2.02
C VAL A 245 5.11 -12.26 3.11
N HIS A 246 4.77 -13.51 2.76
CA HIS A 246 4.91 -14.67 3.63
C HIS A 246 5.16 -15.94 2.80
N GLU A 247 6.16 -16.75 3.19
CA GLU A 247 6.49 -18.03 2.53
C GLU A 247 6.57 -17.94 1.00
N GLU A 248 7.31 -16.96 0.47
CA GLU A 248 7.46 -16.69 -0.98
C GLU A 248 6.17 -16.25 -1.70
N ASN A 249 5.10 -15.95 -0.97
CA ASN A 249 3.86 -15.44 -1.53
C ASN A 249 3.62 -13.99 -1.11
N VAL A 250 2.91 -13.25 -1.97
CA VAL A 250 2.38 -11.93 -1.64
C VAL A 250 0.92 -12.09 -1.28
N HIS A 251 0.52 -11.55 -0.15
CA HIS A 251 -0.86 -11.56 0.30
C HIS A 251 -1.42 -10.15 0.24
N VAL A 252 -2.59 -10.01 -0.37
CA VAL A 252 -3.31 -8.75 -0.50
C VAL A 252 -4.66 -8.90 0.18
N ARG A 253 -4.86 -8.20 1.30
CA ARG A 253 -6.13 -8.17 2.01
C ARG A 253 -6.94 -6.97 1.55
N HIS A 254 -8.05 -7.20 0.86
CA HIS A 254 -8.92 -6.13 0.36
C HIS A 254 -10.36 -6.31 0.80
N GLN A 255 -11.07 -5.20 0.92
CA GLN A 255 -12.48 -5.19 1.27
C GLN A 255 -13.31 -5.65 0.07
N VAL A 256 -14.16 -6.66 0.27
CA VAL A 256 -15.10 -7.17 -0.74
C VAL A 256 -16.54 -6.72 -0.50
N GLY A 257 -16.82 -6.22 0.70
CA GLY A 257 -18.11 -5.67 1.02
C GLY A 257 -18.28 -5.33 2.49
N THR A 258 -19.53 -5.35 2.92
CA THR A 258 -19.93 -5.15 4.31
C THR A 258 -21.05 -6.14 4.59
N ASP A 259 -21.04 -6.78 5.75
CA ASP A 259 -22.06 -7.73 6.14
C ASP A 259 -23.38 -7.06 6.61
N ASP A 260 -24.37 -7.86 7.01
CA ASP A 260 -25.66 -7.36 7.49
C ASP A 260 -25.55 -6.53 8.79
N SER A 261 -24.45 -6.67 9.53
CA SER A 261 -24.18 -5.92 10.78
C SER A 261 -23.53 -4.56 10.53
N GLY A 262 -23.01 -4.34 9.32
CA GLY A 262 -22.23 -3.15 8.99
C GLY A 262 -20.72 -3.34 9.20
N GLU A 263 -20.27 -4.57 9.45
CA GLU A 263 -18.84 -4.89 9.55
C GLU A 263 -18.26 -5.17 8.17
N ASP A 264 -17.05 -4.66 7.92
CA ASP A 264 -16.37 -4.82 6.64
C ASP A 264 -15.95 -6.27 6.43
N LEU A 265 -16.29 -6.80 5.26
CA LEU A 265 -15.89 -8.13 4.82
C LEU A 265 -14.62 -8.00 3.99
N PHE A 266 -13.59 -8.74 4.37
CA PHE A 266 -12.30 -8.77 3.69
C PHE A 266 -12.06 -10.14 3.08
N GLU A 267 -11.37 -10.13 1.94
CA GLU A 267 -10.83 -11.30 1.26
C GLU A 267 -9.30 -11.16 1.24
N ILE A 268 -8.59 -12.28 1.33
CA ILE A 268 -7.13 -12.30 1.27
C ILE A 268 -6.75 -13.10 0.03
N VAL A 269 -6.09 -12.45 -0.91
CA VAL A 269 -5.60 -13.10 -2.12
C VAL A 269 -4.12 -13.42 -1.96
N ALA A 270 -3.75 -14.67 -2.16
CA ALA A 270 -2.36 -15.12 -2.20
C ALA A 270 -1.86 -15.15 -3.64
N LEU A 271 -0.71 -14.53 -3.88
CA LEU A 271 -0.07 -14.41 -5.17
C LEU A 271 1.33 -15.04 -5.10
N ASP A 272 1.73 -15.71 -6.17
CA ASP A 272 3.12 -16.12 -6.34
C ASP A 272 4.01 -14.87 -6.46
N SER A 273 5.02 -14.72 -5.59
CA SER A 273 5.86 -13.51 -5.58
C SER A 273 6.71 -13.31 -6.84
N THR A 274 6.93 -14.38 -7.61
CA THR A 274 7.77 -14.34 -8.81
C THR A 274 6.97 -13.97 -10.05
N THR A 275 5.78 -14.54 -10.22
CA THR A 275 4.96 -14.41 -11.43
C THR A 275 3.75 -13.50 -11.25
N GLY A 276 3.31 -13.30 -10.01
CA GLY A 276 2.06 -12.63 -9.67
C GLY A 276 0.82 -13.49 -9.92
N GLU A 277 0.93 -14.79 -10.24
CA GLU A 277 -0.24 -15.65 -10.41
C GLU A 277 -1.04 -15.76 -9.11
N VAL A 278 -2.38 -15.66 -9.19
CA VAL A 278 -3.26 -15.92 -8.05
C VAL A 278 -3.21 -17.41 -7.73
N LEU A 279 -2.70 -17.74 -6.55
CA LEU A 279 -2.62 -19.08 -6.02
C LEU A 279 -3.87 -19.46 -5.24
N ASP A 280 -4.42 -18.51 -4.48
CA ASP A 280 -5.64 -18.66 -3.68
C ASP A 280 -6.39 -17.32 -3.57
N GLU A 281 -7.69 -17.33 -3.84
CA GLU A 281 -8.56 -16.15 -3.74
C GLU A 281 -9.09 -15.94 -2.30
N ASP A 282 -9.14 -17.00 -1.47
CA ASP A 282 -9.67 -16.96 -0.10
C ASP A 282 -8.64 -17.55 0.88
N SER A 283 -7.43 -16.98 0.84
CA SER A 283 -6.29 -17.47 1.58
C SER A 283 -6.49 -17.29 3.09
N ASP A 284 -6.36 -18.39 3.84
CA ASP A 284 -6.30 -18.38 5.31
C ASP A 284 -4.97 -17.81 5.86
N ALA A 285 -4.10 -17.30 4.99
CA ALA A 285 -2.83 -16.69 5.37
C ALA A 285 -3.05 -15.60 6.40
N VAL A 286 -2.23 -15.67 7.43
CA VAL A 286 -2.51 -14.88 8.61
C VAL A 286 -1.79 -13.53 8.49
N GLN A 287 -2.55 -12.46 8.66
CA GLN A 287 -2.08 -11.10 8.59
C GLN A 287 -0.91 -10.86 9.56
N PRO A 288 0.15 -10.14 9.14
CA PRO A 288 1.19 -9.67 10.06
C PRO A 288 0.58 -8.87 11.19
N LEU A 289 1.33 -8.78 12.28
CA LEU A 289 0.91 -7.97 13.41
C LEU A 289 0.96 -6.50 12.99
N GLY A 290 -0.22 -5.92 12.74
CA GLY A 290 -0.34 -4.52 12.35
C GLY A 290 0.09 -3.54 13.43
N GLY A 291 0.06 -2.25 13.10
CA GLY A 291 0.59 -1.16 13.93
C GLY A 291 0.14 -1.12 15.40
N GLY A 292 -1.01 -1.70 15.75
CA GLY A 292 -1.50 -1.75 17.13
C GLY A 292 -0.68 -2.64 18.07
N VAL A 293 0.09 -3.60 17.55
CA VAL A 293 0.90 -4.50 18.39
C VAL A 293 2.10 -3.77 19.00
N TRP A 294 2.60 -2.71 18.35
CA TRP A 294 3.69 -1.91 18.91
C TRP A 294 3.31 -1.27 20.25
N GLU A 295 2.06 -0.84 20.41
CA GLU A 295 1.57 -0.19 21.62
C GLU A 295 1.33 -1.20 22.77
N HIS A 296 0.94 -2.43 22.46
CA HIS A 296 0.53 -3.45 23.43
C HIS A 296 1.47 -4.67 23.53
N GLY A 297 2.60 -4.67 22.82
CA GLY A 297 3.50 -5.84 22.72
C GLY A 297 3.97 -6.37 24.08
N ARG A 298 4.22 -5.49 25.05
CA ARG A 298 4.59 -5.91 26.42
C ARG A 298 3.47 -6.65 27.14
N GLU A 299 2.23 -6.19 26.99
CA GLU A 299 1.05 -6.81 27.60
C GLU A 299 0.77 -8.16 26.95
N LEU A 300 0.88 -8.23 25.62
CA LEU A 300 0.71 -9.45 24.84
C LEU A 300 1.76 -10.51 25.19
N LEU A 301 3.04 -10.13 25.31
CA LEU A 301 4.10 -11.03 25.76
C LEU A 301 3.86 -11.54 27.18
N ALA A 302 3.50 -10.64 28.10
CA ALA A 302 3.25 -11.01 29.48
C ALA A 302 2.07 -11.98 29.62
N GLU A 303 0.99 -11.76 28.85
CA GLU A 303 -0.16 -12.65 28.79
C GLU A 303 0.17 -14.00 28.15
N ALA A 304 0.86 -13.98 27.00
CA ALA A 304 1.18 -15.22 26.28
C ALA A 304 2.13 -16.13 27.05
N LEU A 305 3.01 -15.57 27.88
CA LEU A 305 3.97 -16.31 28.69
C LEU A 305 3.48 -16.63 30.11
N ASP A 306 2.27 -16.19 30.49
CA ASP A 306 1.73 -16.31 31.86
C ASP A 306 2.76 -15.86 32.92
N LEU A 307 3.37 -14.68 32.73
CA LEU A 307 4.50 -14.24 33.54
C LEU A 307 4.13 -14.12 35.03
N PRO A 308 4.98 -14.62 35.95
CA PRO A 308 4.77 -14.47 37.38
C PRO A 308 4.68 -13.01 37.83
N GLU A 309 4.00 -12.77 38.96
CA GLU A 309 3.96 -11.44 39.58
C GLU A 309 5.39 -10.92 39.85
N GLY A 310 5.72 -9.77 39.24
CA GLY A 310 7.01 -9.10 39.41
C GLY A 310 7.99 -9.33 38.26
N CYS A 311 7.78 -10.34 37.40
CA CYS A 311 8.47 -10.40 36.12
C CYS A 311 7.92 -9.31 35.18
N GLU A 312 8.80 -8.61 34.48
CA GLU A 312 8.43 -7.58 33.51
C GLU A 312 9.11 -7.79 32.17
N VAL A 313 8.41 -7.37 31.10
CA VAL A 313 8.97 -7.26 29.74
C VAL A 313 9.63 -5.89 29.64
N SER A 314 10.96 -5.84 29.66
CA SER A 314 11.72 -4.58 29.66
C SER A 314 11.73 -3.92 28.28
N GLN A 315 11.84 -4.74 27.23
CA GLN A 315 11.85 -4.37 25.81
C GLN A 315 11.07 -5.40 25.00
N HIS A 316 10.51 -4.95 23.88
CA HIS A 316 9.88 -5.82 22.90
C HIS A 316 10.11 -5.29 21.49
N LEU A 317 10.11 -6.19 20.52
CA LEU A 317 10.06 -5.86 19.10
C LEU A 317 9.16 -6.83 18.36
N VAL A 318 8.61 -6.39 17.22
CA VAL A 318 7.85 -7.24 16.32
C VAL A 318 8.70 -7.51 15.09
N GLN A 319 8.89 -8.79 14.77
CA GLN A 319 9.66 -9.21 13.61
C GLN A 319 8.88 -10.31 12.90
N ASP A 320 8.45 -10.01 11.67
CA ASP A 320 7.51 -10.82 10.91
C ASP A 320 6.23 -11.14 11.72
N GLN A 321 6.07 -12.40 12.13
CA GLN A 321 4.94 -12.88 12.93
C GLN A 321 5.31 -13.13 14.39
N LEU A 322 6.58 -12.90 14.76
CA LEU A 322 7.09 -13.14 16.09
C LEU A 322 7.07 -11.86 16.90
N LEU A 323 6.64 -11.99 18.15
CA LEU A 323 6.78 -10.99 19.16
C LEU A 323 7.95 -11.39 20.06
N ILE A 324 9.02 -10.60 20.01
CA ILE A 324 10.27 -10.88 20.71
C ILE A 324 10.35 -9.97 21.94
N GLY A 325 10.68 -10.55 23.09
CA GLY A 325 10.70 -9.87 24.38
C GLY A 325 11.98 -10.10 25.16
N ALA A 326 12.47 -9.04 25.80
CA ALA A 326 13.46 -9.15 26.88
C ALA A 326 12.73 -9.23 28.22
N LEU A 327 12.99 -10.29 28.99
CA LEU A 327 12.36 -10.49 30.29
C LEU A 327 13.34 -10.18 31.43
N ARG A 328 12.80 -9.60 32.51
CA ARG A 328 13.52 -9.43 33.77
C ARG A 328 12.65 -9.93 34.92
N CYS A 329 13.15 -10.90 35.67
CA CYS A 329 12.44 -11.48 36.82
C CYS A 329 13.19 -11.21 38.13
N PRO A 330 12.52 -10.73 39.19
CA PRO A 330 13.17 -10.38 40.45
C PRO A 330 13.62 -11.59 41.27
N GLU A 331 13.06 -12.77 40.98
CA GLU A 331 13.47 -14.03 41.62
C GLU A 331 14.85 -14.50 41.12
N ASP A 332 15.23 -14.09 39.91
CA ASP A 332 16.51 -14.41 39.27
C ASP A 332 17.12 -13.16 38.62
N PRO A 333 17.56 -12.19 39.44
CA PRO A 333 18.06 -10.91 38.94
C PRO A 333 19.40 -11.02 38.21
N ASP A 334 20.04 -12.20 38.30
CA ASP A 334 21.33 -12.51 37.69
C ASP A 334 21.15 -13.25 36.34
N THR A 335 19.91 -13.45 35.88
CA THR A 335 19.58 -14.10 34.60
C THR A 335 18.90 -13.12 33.66
N ALA A 336 19.45 -12.99 32.46
CA ALA A 336 18.85 -12.30 31.33
C ALA A 336 18.15 -13.31 30.42
N THR A 337 16.98 -12.92 29.88
CA THR A 337 16.21 -13.79 28.99
C THR A 337 15.72 -13.03 27.77
N ILE A 338 15.90 -13.61 26.59
CA ILE A 338 15.16 -13.25 25.38
C ILE A 338 14.21 -14.40 25.04
N VAL A 339 13.01 -14.05 24.62
CA VAL A 339 11.97 -14.99 24.24
C VAL A 339 11.31 -14.54 22.95
N ALA A 340 10.97 -15.48 22.08
CA ALA A 340 10.07 -15.22 20.96
C ALA A 340 8.76 -15.97 21.16
N VAL A 341 7.66 -15.28 20.88
CA VAL A 341 6.31 -15.79 21.00
C VAL A 341 5.59 -15.61 19.68
N ASP A 342 4.83 -16.62 19.27
CA ASP A 342 3.78 -16.44 18.28
C ASP A 342 2.50 -16.00 19.04
N PRO A 343 2.08 -14.73 18.91
CA PRO A 343 0.98 -14.17 19.70
C PRO A 343 -0.40 -14.65 19.24
N ARG A 344 -0.51 -15.51 18.22
CA ARG A 344 -1.80 -16.06 17.78
C ARG A 344 -2.20 -17.30 18.57
N PRO A 345 -1.41 -18.39 18.59
CA PRO A 345 -1.64 -19.49 19.52
C PRO A 345 -1.24 -19.13 20.96
N ASN A 346 -0.64 -17.95 21.20
CA ASN A 346 0.02 -17.57 22.44
C ASN A 346 1.04 -18.64 22.88
N THR A 347 1.92 -19.04 21.95
CA THR A 347 2.93 -20.07 22.22
C THR A 347 4.33 -19.49 22.14
N GLU A 348 5.11 -19.75 23.18
CA GLU A 348 6.56 -19.60 23.15
C GLU A 348 7.15 -20.47 22.03
N VAL A 349 7.90 -19.84 21.12
CA VAL A 349 8.60 -20.51 20.02
C VAL A 349 9.96 -20.99 20.50
N TRP A 350 10.71 -20.08 21.12
CA TRP A 350 12.01 -20.37 21.73
C TRP A 350 12.32 -19.37 22.85
N ARG A 351 13.31 -19.72 23.67
CA ARG A 351 13.81 -18.95 24.80
C ARG A 351 15.31 -19.13 24.96
N THR A 352 16.02 -18.04 25.14
CA THR A 352 17.47 -18.00 25.33
C THR A 352 17.78 -17.27 26.62
N GLU A 353 18.58 -17.90 27.49
CA GLU A 353 18.90 -17.43 28.84
C GLU A 353 20.41 -17.41 29.07
N TRP A 354 20.89 -16.42 29.81
CA TRP A 354 22.30 -16.34 30.21
C TRP A 354 22.49 -15.58 31.52
N ASP A 355 23.62 -15.84 32.18
CA ASP A 355 24.03 -15.12 33.38
C ASP A 355 24.39 -13.66 33.01
N ALA A 356 23.73 -12.69 33.64
CA ALA A 356 23.95 -11.26 33.46
C ALA A 356 24.02 -10.56 34.82
N PRO A 357 25.03 -9.72 35.09
CA PRO A 357 25.09 -8.95 36.33
C PRO A 357 23.85 -8.07 36.50
N PRO A 358 23.34 -7.90 37.73
CA PRO A 358 22.09 -7.16 37.99
C PRO A 358 22.20 -5.66 37.68
N GLU A 359 23.43 -5.14 37.54
CA GLU A 359 23.74 -3.76 37.20
C GLU A 359 23.67 -3.47 35.69
N THR A 360 23.53 -4.49 34.84
CA THR A 360 23.38 -4.30 33.39
C THR A 360 21.97 -3.77 33.05
N ASN A 361 21.87 -3.09 31.90
CA ASN A 361 20.60 -2.58 31.39
C ASN A 361 19.63 -3.70 30.97
N GLY A 362 20.08 -4.96 31.00
CA GLY A 362 19.38 -6.12 30.47
C GLY A 362 19.49 -6.19 28.95
N PRO A 363 19.09 -7.32 28.35
CA PRO A 363 19.16 -7.51 26.92
C PRO A 363 18.26 -6.53 26.18
N ARG A 364 18.74 -6.02 25.05
CA ARG A 364 18.02 -5.08 24.20
C ARG A 364 17.95 -5.63 22.78
N PRO A 365 16.86 -6.31 22.41
CA PRO A 365 16.68 -6.74 21.04
C PRO A 365 16.45 -5.49 20.17
N MET A 366 17.08 -5.46 19.00
CA MET A 366 17.05 -4.35 18.05
C MET A 366 16.34 -4.75 16.77
N GLU A 367 15.61 -3.79 16.18
CA GLU A 367 15.00 -3.99 14.87
C GLU A 367 16.08 -4.14 13.79
N THR A 368 15.91 -5.13 12.92
CA THR A 368 16.77 -5.31 11.75
C THR A 368 16.03 -4.96 10.47
N PRO A 369 16.72 -4.38 9.46
CA PRO A 369 16.16 -4.06 8.15
C PRO A 369 15.41 -5.23 7.52
N THR A 370 14.27 -4.95 6.87
CA THR A 370 13.49 -5.96 6.13
C THR A 370 14.28 -6.61 4.99
N ALA A 371 15.25 -5.88 4.44
CA ALA A 371 16.11 -6.33 3.35
C ALA A 371 17.15 -7.41 3.76
N TRP A 372 17.35 -7.69 5.05
CA TRP A 372 18.31 -8.71 5.46
C TRP A 372 17.76 -10.12 5.26
N GLU A 373 18.54 -10.98 4.59
CA GLU A 373 18.17 -12.38 4.40
C GLU A 373 17.98 -13.08 5.74
N GLY A 374 16.85 -13.77 5.89
CA GLY A 374 16.51 -14.50 7.11
C GLY A 374 16.21 -13.63 8.32
N ARG A 375 16.29 -12.29 8.21
CA ARG A 375 15.99 -11.30 9.25
C ARG A 375 16.43 -11.78 10.64
N PRO A 376 17.73 -11.75 10.96
CA PRO A 376 18.19 -12.15 12.29
C PRO A 376 17.73 -11.18 13.37
N ILE A 377 17.84 -11.57 14.63
CA ILE A 377 17.56 -10.71 15.77
C ILE A 377 18.88 -10.29 16.39
N VAL A 378 19.19 -9.00 16.34
CA VAL A 378 20.39 -8.48 17.02
C VAL A 378 20.02 -8.13 18.46
N VAL A 379 20.78 -8.63 19.42
CA VAL A 379 20.55 -8.39 20.84
C VAL A 379 21.79 -7.75 21.46
N ASP A 380 21.65 -6.50 21.87
CA ASP A 380 22.64 -5.81 22.70
C ASP A 380 22.59 -6.31 24.15
N ASP A 381 23.72 -6.18 24.86
CA ASP A 381 23.87 -6.64 26.24
C ASP A 381 23.59 -8.16 26.40
N GLY A 382 24.09 -8.95 25.44
CA GLY A 382 24.04 -10.41 25.40
C GLY A 382 24.90 -11.11 26.47
N PRO A 383 25.18 -12.42 26.31
CA PRO A 383 26.07 -13.17 27.18
C PRO A 383 27.43 -12.48 27.33
N GLU A 384 27.90 -12.32 28.57
CA GLU A 384 29.14 -11.60 28.88
C GLU A 384 29.15 -10.11 28.48
N GLY A 385 27.98 -9.54 28.16
CA GLY A 385 27.80 -8.13 27.77
C GLY A 385 28.06 -7.84 26.29
N ARG A 386 28.37 -8.85 25.46
CA ARG A 386 28.59 -8.67 24.02
C ARG A 386 27.26 -8.60 23.26
N THR A 387 27.24 -7.93 22.12
CA THR A 387 26.13 -8.05 21.17
C THR A 387 26.15 -9.43 20.51
N ILE A 388 24.97 -10.03 20.35
CA ILE A 388 24.80 -11.33 19.67
C ILE A 388 23.76 -11.23 18.55
N VAL A 389 23.85 -12.13 17.59
CA VAL A 389 22.91 -12.24 16.47
C VAL A 389 22.23 -13.60 16.56
N LEU A 390 20.91 -13.61 16.71
CA LEU A 390 20.11 -14.81 16.88
C LEU A 390 19.34 -15.15 15.60
N ASP A 391 19.21 -16.43 15.32
CA ASP A 391 18.29 -16.96 14.32
C ASP A 391 16.84 -16.79 14.83
N PRO A 392 15.93 -16.17 14.05
CA PRO A 392 14.59 -15.87 14.52
C PRO A 392 13.72 -17.11 14.69
N ALA A 393 14.03 -18.23 14.01
CA ALA A 393 13.27 -19.46 14.11
C ALA A 393 13.69 -20.31 15.32
N THR A 394 14.96 -20.27 15.71
CA THR A 394 15.51 -21.17 16.74
C THR A 394 15.95 -20.48 18.03
N GLY A 395 16.27 -19.18 17.98
CA GLY A 395 16.89 -18.45 19.10
C GLY A 395 18.36 -18.80 19.34
N GLU A 396 18.97 -19.61 18.48
CA GLU A 396 20.40 -19.95 18.53
C GLU A 396 21.25 -18.82 17.91
N GLU A 397 22.52 -18.71 18.31
CA GLU A 397 23.44 -17.72 17.72
C GLU A 397 23.70 -18.06 16.26
N LEU A 398 23.28 -17.17 15.35
CA LEU A 398 23.35 -17.35 13.90
C LEU A 398 24.78 -17.18 13.38
N VAL A 399 25.49 -16.18 13.90
CA VAL A 399 26.85 -15.82 13.51
C VAL A 399 27.64 -15.30 14.71
N THR A 400 28.92 -15.66 14.77
CA THR A 400 29.85 -15.07 15.75
C THR A 400 30.37 -13.74 15.21
N LEU A 401 30.16 -12.66 15.97
CA LEU A 401 30.73 -11.35 15.67
C LEU A 401 32.25 -11.33 15.96
N PRO A 402 33.04 -10.48 15.27
CA PRO A 402 34.48 -10.38 15.52
C PRO A 402 34.78 -9.89 16.95
N GLU A 403 35.98 -10.20 17.47
CA GLU A 403 36.40 -9.77 18.82
C GLU A 403 36.36 -8.24 18.98
N GLY A 404 36.07 -7.75 20.19
CA GLY A 404 36.05 -6.31 20.51
C GLY A 404 34.67 -5.68 20.56
N THR A 405 33.60 -6.43 20.26
CA THR A 405 32.20 -5.96 20.36
C THR A 405 31.76 -5.58 21.78
N GLU A 406 32.55 -5.93 22.79
CA GLU A 406 32.35 -5.58 24.20
C GLU A 406 32.94 -4.21 24.58
N THR A 407 33.62 -3.53 23.66
CA THR A 407 34.29 -2.25 23.92
C THR A 407 33.38 -1.05 23.71
N ASP A 408 33.68 0.07 24.37
CA ASP A 408 32.96 1.34 24.20
C ASP A 408 33.07 1.90 22.75
N ASP A 409 34.03 1.41 21.97
CA ASP A 409 34.24 1.80 20.57
C ASP A 409 33.29 1.03 19.63
N PHE A 410 32.70 -0.09 20.06
CA PHE A 410 31.73 -0.83 19.26
C PHE A 410 30.40 -0.07 19.20
N HIS A 411 29.92 0.18 17.98
CA HIS A 411 28.73 1.00 17.76
C HIS A 411 27.51 0.19 17.29
N GLY A 412 27.72 -0.97 16.66
CA GLY A 412 26.62 -1.88 16.34
C GLY A 412 26.87 -2.79 15.13
N VAL A 413 25.85 -3.59 14.81
CA VAL A 413 25.82 -4.50 13.67
C VAL A 413 25.19 -3.78 12.48
N VAL A 414 25.91 -3.68 11.36
CA VAL A 414 25.43 -3.09 10.10
C VAL A 414 24.74 -4.11 9.22
N HIS A 415 25.16 -5.37 9.28
CA HIS A 415 24.54 -6.50 8.60
C HIS A 415 24.94 -7.80 9.27
N ALA A 416 24.07 -8.79 9.28
CA ALA A 416 24.41 -10.14 9.67
C ALA A 416 23.48 -11.15 8.97
N ASP A 417 24.03 -12.31 8.64
CA ASP A 417 23.31 -13.45 8.08
C ASP A 417 24.03 -14.76 8.47
N SER A 418 23.66 -15.87 7.83
CA SER A 418 24.30 -17.17 8.07
C SER A 418 25.73 -17.30 7.51
N GLN A 419 26.15 -16.38 6.64
CA GLN A 419 27.46 -16.39 5.98
C GLN A 419 28.48 -15.51 6.69
N GLY A 420 28.03 -14.46 7.38
CA GLY A 420 28.93 -13.55 8.08
C GLY A 420 28.25 -12.33 8.70
N SER A 421 29.07 -11.33 9.03
CA SER A 421 28.58 -10.08 9.60
C SER A 421 29.39 -8.89 9.09
N VAL A 422 28.79 -7.70 9.17
CA VAL A 422 29.48 -6.41 9.08
C VAL A 422 29.16 -5.62 10.33
N VAL A 423 30.19 -5.21 11.05
CA VAL A 423 30.08 -4.45 12.31
C VAL A 423 30.82 -3.13 12.21
N ALA A 424 30.38 -2.13 12.97
CA ALA A 424 30.96 -0.79 12.97
C ALA A 424 31.59 -0.44 14.33
N PHE A 425 32.79 0.13 14.27
CA PHE A 425 33.54 0.65 15.41
C PHE A 425 33.81 2.16 15.22
N ASP A 426 33.46 2.98 16.20
CA ASP A 426 33.80 4.41 16.25
C ASP A 426 35.22 4.58 16.79
N THR A 427 36.10 5.16 15.98
CA THR A 427 37.49 5.45 16.41
C THR A 427 37.67 6.87 16.97
N GLY A 428 36.56 7.61 17.05
CA GLY A 428 36.51 9.04 17.31
C GLY A 428 36.78 9.87 16.05
N GLN A 429 36.75 11.19 16.21
CA GLN A 429 37.09 12.15 15.13
C GLN A 429 36.25 12.02 13.84
N LEU A 430 35.01 11.52 13.93
CA LEU A 430 34.15 11.26 12.76
C LEU A 430 34.75 10.20 11.83
N GLU A 431 35.40 9.18 12.40
CA GLU A 431 35.96 8.03 11.68
C GLU A 431 35.39 6.71 12.23
N TYR A 432 34.81 5.93 11.33
CA TYR A 432 34.30 4.59 11.62
C TYR A 432 35.12 3.54 10.86
N ILE A 433 35.50 2.47 11.55
CA ILE A 433 36.06 1.27 10.91
C ILE A 433 34.97 0.21 10.88
N LEU A 434 34.71 -0.34 9.69
CA LEU A 434 33.76 -1.42 9.52
C LEU A 434 34.50 -2.71 9.16
N TYR A 435 34.28 -3.75 9.97
CA TYR A 435 34.84 -5.07 9.74
C TYR A 435 33.79 -5.98 9.14
N ARG A 436 34.11 -6.59 8.01
CA ARG A 436 33.39 -7.75 7.51
C ARG A 436 34.03 -9.00 8.08
N SER A 437 33.23 -9.89 8.65
CA SER A 437 33.66 -11.21 9.12
C SER A 437 32.91 -12.32 8.42
N ASP A 438 33.50 -13.51 8.40
CA ASP A 438 32.78 -14.75 8.07
C ASP A 438 31.91 -15.23 9.25
N ALA A 439 31.21 -16.36 9.06
CA ALA A 439 30.33 -16.96 10.05
C ALA A 439 31.02 -17.31 11.40
N SER A 440 32.36 -17.44 11.40
CA SER A 440 33.16 -17.75 12.59
C SER A 440 33.66 -16.51 13.35
N GLY A 441 33.42 -15.32 12.80
CA GLY A 441 33.93 -14.06 13.33
C GLY A 441 35.35 -13.71 12.85
N GLU A 442 35.94 -14.48 11.91
CA GLU A 442 37.22 -14.11 11.31
C GLU A 442 37.02 -12.92 10.37
N ILE A 443 37.74 -11.82 10.62
CA ILE A 443 37.68 -10.62 9.78
C ILE A 443 38.25 -10.93 8.39
N THR A 444 37.40 -10.89 7.37
CA THR A 444 37.77 -11.13 5.98
C THR A 444 38.09 -9.84 5.24
N ASP A 445 37.49 -8.71 5.63
CA ASP A 445 37.72 -7.41 4.98
C ASP A 445 37.45 -6.22 5.91
N THR A 446 37.87 -5.03 5.51
CA THR A 446 37.71 -3.79 6.26
C THR A 446 37.47 -2.61 5.34
N THR A 447 36.52 -1.73 5.69
CA THR A 447 36.42 -0.40 5.09
C THR A 447 36.47 0.66 6.17
N VAL A 448 37.03 1.83 5.85
CA VAL A 448 37.15 2.95 6.78
C VAL A 448 36.39 4.14 6.21
N LEU A 449 35.46 4.69 7.00
CA LEU A 449 34.69 5.87 6.67
C LEU A 449 35.21 7.05 7.48
N THR A 450 35.57 8.14 6.83
CA THR A 450 36.04 9.37 7.51
C THR A 450 35.12 10.55 7.23
N GLU A 451 35.13 11.53 8.13
CA GLU A 451 34.36 12.78 8.01
C GLU A 451 32.83 12.59 8.05
N THR A 452 32.34 11.50 8.67
CA THR A 452 30.90 11.23 8.82
C THR A 452 30.54 10.78 10.23
N PHE A 453 29.28 10.99 10.62
CA PHE A 453 28.71 10.48 11.87
C PHE A 453 27.58 9.52 11.55
N LEU A 454 27.85 8.21 11.64
CA LEU A 454 26.84 7.21 11.33
C LEU A 454 25.78 7.11 12.43
N GLY A 455 26.17 7.17 13.71
CA GLY A 455 25.24 7.23 14.84
C GLY A 455 24.09 6.24 14.74
N TYR A 456 22.87 6.76 14.55
CA TYR A 456 21.62 5.99 14.47
C TYR A 456 21.40 5.27 13.12
N GLN A 457 22.30 5.41 12.15
CA GLN A 457 22.21 4.74 10.85
C GLN A 457 22.72 3.30 10.90
N ILE A 458 23.61 2.97 11.84
CA ILE A 458 24.17 1.62 11.99
C ILE A 458 23.05 0.63 12.32
N GLY A 459 22.91 -0.39 11.49
CA GLY A 459 21.83 -1.38 11.59
C GLY A 459 20.48 -0.90 11.06
N SER A 460 20.39 0.28 10.43
CA SER A 460 19.16 0.78 9.83
C SER A 460 19.01 0.39 8.36
N GLU A 461 17.81 0.55 7.81
CA GLU A 461 17.49 0.34 6.39
C GLU A 461 18.22 1.29 5.43
N ARG A 462 18.97 2.26 5.96
CA ARG A 462 19.79 3.20 5.18
C ARG A 462 21.15 2.63 4.81
N MET A 463 21.48 1.41 5.22
CA MET A 463 22.74 0.76 4.91
C MET A 463 22.48 -0.55 4.17
N ALA A 464 23.24 -0.78 3.11
CA ALA A 464 23.25 -2.02 2.38
C ALA A 464 24.69 -2.53 2.22
N VAL A 465 24.89 -3.81 2.49
CA VAL A 465 26.17 -4.49 2.27
C VAL A 465 26.09 -5.25 0.96
N LEU A 466 26.99 -4.93 0.03
CA LEU A 466 27.18 -5.62 -1.25
C LEU A 466 28.51 -6.37 -1.23
N ASP A 467 28.72 -7.32 -2.15
CA ASP A 467 29.94 -8.15 -2.18
C ASP A 467 31.24 -7.33 -2.13
N ASP A 468 31.33 -6.19 -2.81
CA ASP A 468 32.56 -5.40 -2.87
C ASP A 468 32.48 -4.05 -2.12
N ALA A 469 31.31 -3.65 -1.61
CA ALA A 469 31.13 -2.34 -1.01
C ALA A 469 30.03 -2.27 0.04
N LEU A 470 30.15 -1.29 0.93
CA LEU A 470 29.07 -0.80 1.78
C LEU A 470 28.42 0.42 1.11
N VAL A 471 27.10 0.47 1.07
CA VAL A 471 26.33 1.61 0.55
C VAL A 471 25.52 2.23 1.68
N ILE A 472 25.57 3.56 1.80
CA ILE A 472 24.95 4.32 2.89
C ILE A 472 24.12 5.46 2.31
N ALA A 473 22.84 5.53 2.66
CA ALA A 473 21.96 6.65 2.37
C ALA A 473 21.90 7.60 3.58
N GLU A 474 22.56 8.74 3.50
CA GLU A 474 22.52 9.75 4.54
C GLU A 474 21.62 10.91 4.15
N THR A 475 20.82 11.38 5.10
CA THR A 475 20.07 12.63 5.00
C THR A 475 20.93 13.77 5.54
N ASN A 476 21.54 14.53 4.65
CA ASN A 476 22.37 15.70 4.92
C ASN A 476 21.55 16.99 4.83
N GLY A 477 21.60 17.86 5.84
CA GLY A 477 20.90 19.14 5.77
C GLY A 477 21.00 19.96 7.04
N VAL A 478 21.48 21.21 6.92
CA VAL A 478 21.44 22.22 8.01
C VAL A 478 20.06 22.89 8.07
N ASP A 479 19.28 22.80 7.00
CA ASP A 479 17.95 23.37 6.89
C ASP A 479 16.92 22.25 7.13
N GLU A 480 16.25 22.30 8.29
CA GLU A 480 15.20 21.33 8.69
C GLU A 480 14.07 21.26 7.64
N ASP A 481 13.94 22.29 6.80
CA ASP A 481 12.90 22.37 5.77
C ASP A 481 13.26 21.63 4.48
N TYR A 482 14.55 21.33 4.22
CA TYR A 482 15.01 20.75 2.95
C TYR A 482 16.16 19.74 3.16
N PRO A 483 15.88 18.56 3.72
CA PRO A 483 16.86 17.49 3.78
C PRO A 483 17.31 17.08 2.37
N GLU A 484 18.62 17.03 2.15
CA GLU A 484 19.23 16.42 0.95
C GLU A 484 19.58 14.97 1.30
N VAL A 485 19.21 14.00 0.47
CA VAL A 485 19.68 12.61 0.66
C VAL A 485 20.82 12.36 -0.31
N THR A 486 21.91 11.84 0.24
CA THR A 486 23.11 11.45 -0.48
C THR A 486 23.38 9.99 -0.27
N VAL A 487 23.59 9.25 -1.36
CA VAL A 487 24.02 7.85 -1.29
C VAL A 487 25.52 7.79 -1.51
N GLN A 488 26.24 7.24 -0.53
CA GLN A 488 27.68 7.07 -0.52
C GLN A 488 28.03 5.59 -0.69
N VAL A 489 29.00 5.28 -1.55
CA VAL A 489 29.56 3.93 -1.72
C VAL A 489 30.96 3.90 -1.10
N ALA A 490 31.21 2.93 -0.23
CA ALA A 490 32.48 2.72 0.47
C ALA A 490 33.00 1.30 0.18
N PRO A 491 33.96 1.16 -0.75
CA PRO A 491 34.53 -0.14 -1.09
C PRO A 491 35.22 -0.79 0.11
N PHE A 492 35.12 -2.11 0.20
CA PHE A 492 35.95 -2.88 1.12
C PHE A 492 37.42 -2.88 0.67
N GLY A 493 38.34 -2.82 1.63
CA GLY A 493 39.78 -2.63 1.43
C GLY A 493 40.25 -1.19 1.28
N GLU A 494 39.34 -0.20 1.34
CA GLU A 494 39.65 1.21 1.10
C GLU A 494 39.24 2.13 2.28
N THR A 495 39.79 3.35 2.27
CA THR A 495 39.36 4.46 3.14
C THR A 495 38.60 5.46 2.29
N THR A 496 37.37 5.77 2.67
CA THR A 496 36.46 6.65 1.93
C THR A 496 36.07 7.83 2.80
N GLY A 497 36.44 9.04 2.39
CA GLY A 497 35.93 10.27 3.00
C GLY A 497 34.50 10.56 2.56
N TRP A 498 33.69 11.14 3.45
CA TRP A 498 32.34 11.55 3.09
C TRP A 498 32.36 12.57 1.94
N GLY A 499 31.59 12.30 0.89
CA GLY A 499 31.60 13.12 -0.32
C GLY A 499 32.75 12.83 -1.29
N GLU A 500 33.68 11.93 -0.92
CA GLU A 500 34.64 11.34 -1.85
C GLU A 500 34.06 10.03 -2.42
N GLY A 501 34.06 9.88 -3.75
CA GLY A 501 33.51 8.68 -4.42
C GLY A 501 32.25 8.96 -5.24
N ILE A 502 31.45 7.92 -5.45
CA ILE A 502 30.21 8.00 -6.22
C ILE A 502 29.11 8.46 -5.26
N VAL A 503 28.82 9.75 -5.32
CA VAL A 503 27.73 10.37 -4.57
C VAL A 503 26.56 10.55 -5.52
N PHE A 504 25.48 9.83 -5.28
CA PHE A 504 24.20 10.19 -5.88
C PHE A 504 23.65 11.35 -5.09
N ARG A 505 23.68 12.53 -5.72
CA ARG A 505 23.15 13.76 -5.18
C ARG A 505 21.86 14.04 -5.91
N GLU A 506 20.73 13.74 -5.29
CA GLU A 506 19.47 14.25 -5.79
C GLU A 506 19.36 15.72 -5.38
N ASP A 507 19.51 16.63 -6.35
CA ASP A 507 19.15 18.06 -6.18
C ASP A 507 17.62 18.25 -5.97
N ARG A 508 16.88 17.17 -5.67
CA ARG A 508 15.42 17.16 -5.55
C ARG A 508 15.05 17.40 -4.09
N MET A 509 14.04 18.24 -3.87
CA MET A 509 13.56 18.54 -2.52
C MET A 509 12.81 17.32 -2.00
N ILE A 510 13.39 16.68 -0.99
CA ILE A 510 12.78 15.56 -0.28
C ILE A 510 11.81 16.15 0.75
N GLY A 511 10.62 15.58 0.84
CA GLY A 511 9.61 16.01 1.81
C GLY A 511 10.15 15.95 3.25
N THR A 512 9.57 16.74 4.14
CA THR A 512 10.00 16.83 5.56
C THR A 512 9.83 15.52 6.36
N ALA A 513 9.24 14.47 5.77
CA ALA A 513 9.14 13.13 6.34
C ALA A 513 10.31 12.23 5.90
N SER A 514 11.55 12.74 5.98
CA SER A 514 12.80 12.10 5.54
C SER A 514 13.15 10.76 6.21
N SER A 515 12.26 10.18 7.01
CA SER A 515 12.49 8.91 7.70
C SER A 515 12.52 7.68 6.78
N LYS A 516 11.97 7.74 5.56
CA LYS A 516 11.80 6.54 4.70
C LYS A 516 12.90 6.26 3.66
N ALA A 517 14.10 6.83 3.81
CA ALA A 517 15.22 6.44 2.95
C ALA A 517 15.61 4.98 3.23
N THR A 518 15.37 4.06 2.29
CA THR A 518 15.70 2.63 2.44
C THR A 518 16.54 2.13 1.26
N LEU A 519 17.42 1.18 1.55
CA LEU A 519 18.30 0.50 0.60
C LEU A 519 18.00 -1.00 0.63
N THR A 520 17.56 -1.55 -0.50
CA THR A 520 17.20 -2.98 -0.61
C THR A 520 18.02 -3.64 -1.74
N PRO A 521 19.00 -4.51 -1.44
CA PRO A 521 19.71 -5.26 -2.46
C PRO A 521 18.78 -6.24 -3.17
N THR A 522 18.75 -6.22 -4.50
CA THR A 522 17.92 -7.13 -5.30
C THR A 522 18.69 -7.67 -6.51
N PRO A 523 18.28 -8.80 -7.09
CA PRO A 523 18.78 -9.25 -8.38
C PRO A 523 18.76 -8.10 -9.42
N GLY A 524 19.94 -7.73 -9.95
CA GLY A 524 20.08 -6.70 -10.98
C GLY A 524 20.33 -5.26 -10.49
N ALA A 525 19.87 -4.87 -9.29
CA ALA A 525 20.05 -3.51 -8.75
C ALA A 525 20.02 -3.45 -7.21
N LEU A 526 20.67 -2.42 -6.66
CA LEU A 526 20.38 -1.94 -5.30
C LEU A 526 19.27 -0.89 -5.40
N ILE A 527 18.17 -1.11 -4.70
CA ILE A 527 17.00 -0.25 -4.78
C ILE A 527 17.07 0.81 -3.69
N PHE A 528 17.02 2.07 -4.10
CA PHE A 528 16.93 3.21 -3.21
C PHE A 528 15.52 3.78 -3.27
N LEU A 529 14.81 3.74 -2.14
CA LEU A 529 13.50 4.37 -1.98
C LEU A 529 13.68 5.76 -1.36
N SER A 530 13.18 6.79 -2.03
CA SER A 530 13.14 8.17 -1.53
C SER A 530 11.73 8.75 -1.65
N GLU A 531 11.46 9.85 -0.93
CA GLU A 531 10.22 10.63 -1.05
C GLU A 531 10.53 11.98 -1.70
N ASP A 532 9.75 12.39 -2.70
CA ASP A 532 9.75 13.76 -3.21
C ASP A 532 8.48 14.53 -2.80
N GLU A 533 8.37 15.82 -3.15
CA GLU A 533 7.25 16.69 -2.73
C GLU A 533 5.84 16.11 -2.98
N GLN A 534 5.68 15.14 -3.88
CA GLN A 534 4.37 14.64 -4.29
C GLN A 534 4.24 13.11 -4.30
N SER A 535 5.34 12.36 -4.22
CA SER A 535 5.30 10.90 -4.38
C SER A 535 6.59 10.23 -3.91
N GLN A 536 6.50 8.92 -3.67
CA GLN A 536 7.68 8.09 -3.51
C GLN A 536 8.33 7.81 -4.88
N LEU A 537 9.65 7.71 -4.87
CA LEU A 537 10.50 7.42 -6.02
C LEU A 537 11.38 6.22 -5.68
N LEU A 538 11.45 5.26 -6.59
CA LEU A 538 12.42 4.17 -6.52
C LEU A 538 13.49 4.39 -7.59
N GLU A 539 14.73 4.31 -7.19
CA GLU A 539 15.89 4.35 -8.07
C GLU A 539 16.60 3.00 -8.05
N GLY A 540 16.80 2.41 -9.23
CA GLY A 540 17.62 1.22 -9.39
C GLY A 540 19.08 1.62 -9.56
N LEU A 541 19.88 1.44 -8.51
CA LEU A 541 21.31 1.71 -8.54
C LEU A 541 22.04 0.48 -9.12
N VAL A 542 22.88 0.70 -10.13
CA VAL A 542 23.53 -0.36 -10.91
C VAL A 542 25.03 -0.11 -11.10
N PRO A 543 25.83 -1.13 -11.49
CA PRO A 543 27.24 -0.97 -11.81
C PRO A 543 27.57 -0.05 -12.98
#